data_AF-A0A353B203-F1
#
_entry.id   AF-A0A353B203-F1
#
_cell.length_a   1.000
_cell.length_b   1.000
_cell.length_c   1.000
_cell.angle_alpha   90.00
_cell.angle_beta   90.00
_cell.angle_gamma   90.00
#
_symmetry.space_group_name_H-M   'P 1'
#
loop_
_entity.id
_entity.type
_entity.pdbx_description
1 polymer ?
#
loop_
_entity_poly.entity_id
_entity_poly.type
_entity_poly.pdbx_seq_one_letter_code
_entity_poly.pdbx_strand_id
1 'polypeptide(L)'
;MSDKLSIGGAVGVTALNLVSLAFIDHSPSFARELFLGYFFGSLFGQAALAATWMGLAPSGLLQRVGIALGWIASLPVVAAINVVVNGGPGGSAVALLTLCFVSVWAVLSLLLIAFKFVTGVSLASFGNREKPTASRQLKMRDLFVLMTIAALLVGGAKLLIQRLGLMTSEASIFAFLAAATVLFLTPLILSVLLERYYLFAVFLSLAMIVTLTFWESSLLAAFDSGPGPKLWDFVSINTFNTGLVLVVLSLVRAAGYYIPVGRSQTAPAEIDATD
;
A
#
# COMPACT_ATOMS: atom_id res chain seq x y z
N MET A 1 7.70 -22.93 6.12
CA MET A 1 8.60 -21.75 6.21
C MET A 1 7.88 -20.45 5.89
N SER A 2 6.96 -20.43 4.90
CA SER A 2 6.02 -19.34 4.57
C SER A 2 5.41 -18.59 5.77
N ASP A 3 4.86 -19.32 6.75
CA ASP A 3 4.03 -18.70 7.80
C ASP A 3 4.81 -18.02 8.92
N LYS A 4 6.11 -18.34 9.06
CA LYS A 4 6.97 -17.70 10.06
C LYS A 4 7.43 -16.31 9.62
N LEU A 5 7.58 -16.09 8.31
CA LEU A 5 8.01 -14.81 7.76
C LEU A 5 6.89 -13.76 7.85
N SER A 6 5.63 -14.16 7.69
CA SER A 6 4.47 -13.25 7.74
C SER A 6 4.18 -12.75 9.15
N ILE A 7 4.23 -13.64 10.14
CA ILE A 7 4.01 -13.27 11.55
C ILE A 7 5.20 -12.45 12.08
N GLY A 8 6.43 -12.86 11.76
CA GLY A 8 7.62 -12.12 12.17
C GLY A 8 7.71 -10.71 11.58
N GLY A 9 7.29 -10.54 10.32
CA GLY A 9 7.24 -9.23 9.67
C GLY A 9 6.19 -8.30 10.29
N ALA A 10 4.98 -8.79 10.56
CA ALA A 10 3.93 -8.02 11.21
C ALA A 10 4.35 -7.59 12.63
N VAL A 11 4.91 -8.50 13.42
CA VAL A 11 5.37 -8.21 14.79
C VAL A 11 6.54 -7.22 14.77
N GLY A 12 7.52 -7.41 13.87
CA GLY A 12 8.69 -6.54 13.75
C GLY A 12 8.33 -5.11 13.40
N VAL A 13 7.39 -4.89 12.48
CA VAL A 13 6.98 -3.52 12.10
C VAL A 13 6.08 -2.88 13.16
N THR A 14 5.19 -3.64 13.80
CA THR A 14 4.42 -3.15 14.95
C THR A 14 5.33 -2.72 16.10
N ALA A 15 6.41 -3.48 16.37
CA ALA A 15 7.41 -3.11 17.36
C ALA A 15 8.18 -1.84 16.97
N LEU A 16 8.59 -1.72 15.70
CA LEU A 16 9.24 -0.51 15.16
C LEU A 16 8.36 0.73 15.29
N ASN A 17 7.06 0.59 15.04
CA ASN A 17 6.09 1.65 15.28
C ASN A 17 6.05 2.04 16.76
N LEU A 18 5.96 1.08 17.69
CA LEU A 18 6.00 1.37 19.12
C LEU A 18 7.30 2.05 19.56
N VAL A 19 8.45 1.68 18.98
CA VAL A 19 9.74 2.32 19.26
C VAL A 19 9.76 3.76 18.77
N SER A 20 9.25 4.04 17.56
CA SER A 20 9.18 5.41 17.05
C SER A 20 8.33 6.35 17.92
N LEU A 21 7.34 5.80 18.65
CA LEU A 21 6.52 6.55 19.59
C LEU A 21 7.28 7.06 20.81
N ALA A 22 8.32 6.35 21.25
CA ALA A 22 9.11 6.74 22.42
C ALA A 22 9.96 8.00 22.17
N PHE A 23 10.14 8.41 20.91
CA PHE A 23 10.99 9.53 20.53
C PHE A 23 10.23 10.81 20.16
N ILE A 24 8.89 10.78 20.06
CA ILE A 24 8.10 11.93 19.59
C ILE A 24 8.11 13.11 20.57
N ASP A 25 7.97 12.87 21.86
CA ASP A 25 7.79 13.91 22.88
C ASP A 25 9.06 14.69 23.24
N HIS A 26 10.24 14.17 22.91
CA HIS A 26 11.53 14.78 23.24
C HIS A 26 12.28 15.33 22.04
N SER A 27 11.64 15.36 20.88
CA SER A 27 12.28 15.68 19.60
C SER A 27 12.14 17.17 19.23
N PRO A 28 13.18 17.79 18.62
CA PRO A 28 13.05 19.10 18.00
C PRO A 28 11.95 19.09 16.92
N SER A 29 11.39 20.26 16.58
CA SER A 29 10.21 20.39 15.69
C SER A 29 10.32 19.58 14.39
N PHE A 30 11.47 19.65 13.72
CA PHE A 30 11.74 18.86 12.52
C PHE A 30 11.72 17.34 12.76
N ALA A 31 12.35 16.88 13.85
CA ALA A 31 12.36 15.46 14.19
C ALA A 31 10.96 14.96 14.56
N ARG A 32 10.14 15.80 15.22
CA ARG A 32 8.74 15.48 15.50
C ARG A 32 7.92 15.28 14.23
N GLU A 33 8.04 16.16 13.24
CA GLU A 33 7.39 16.02 11.92
C GLU A 33 7.82 14.71 11.22
N LEU A 34 9.11 14.39 11.30
CA LEU A 34 9.68 13.18 10.71
C LEU A 34 9.16 11.91 11.42
N PHE A 35 9.06 11.90 12.75
CA PHE A 35 8.51 10.78 13.52
C PHE A 35 7.00 10.61 13.33
N LEU A 36 6.24 11.71 13.28
CA LEU A 36 4.82 11.65 12.95
C LEU A 36 4.61 11.13 11.52
N GLY A 37 5.42 11.62 10.58
CA GLY A 37 5.43 11.12 9.21
C GLY A 37 5.74 9.63 9.14
N TYR A 38 6.76 9.18 9.89
CA TYR A 38 7.09 7.77 10.00
C TYR A 38 5.91 6.96 10.56
N PHE A 39 5.33 7.42 11.66
CA PHE A 39 4.24 6.72 12.36
C PHE A 39 2.99 6.60 11.48
N PHE A 40 2.49 7.69 10.93
CA PHE A 40 1.31 7.64 10.07
C PHE A 40 1.61 6.92 8.75
N GLY A 41 2.77 7.20 8.15
CA GLY A 41 3.20 6.54 6.92
C GLY A 41 3.29 5.03 7.08
N SER A 42 3.80 4.56 8.22
CA SER A 42 3.88 3.14 8.50
C SER A 42 2.50 2.51 8.72
N LEU A 43 1.55 3.17 9.42
CA LEU A 43 0.19 2.65 9.58
C LEU A 43 -0.50 2.38 8.23
N PHE A 44 -0.42 3.34 7.31
CA PHE A 44 -0.96 3.19 5.96
C PHE A 44 -0.21 2.13 5.15
N GLY A 45 1.11 2.08 5.27
CA GLY A 45 1.93 1.04 4.63
C GLY A 45 1.59 -0.36 5.14
N GLN A 46 1.37 -0.52 6.44
CA GLN A 46 0.92 -1.77 7.05
C GLN A 46 -0.46 -2.19 6.53
N ALA A 47 -1.40 -1.26 6.39
CA ALA A 47 -2.71 -1.56 5.83
C ALA A 47 -2.62 -2.08 4.39
N ALA A 48 -1.75 -1.47 3.57
CA ALA A 48 -1.51 -1.91 2.21
C ALA A 48 -0.77 -3.26 2.13
N LEU A 49 0.16 -3.53 3.03
CA LEU A 49 0.84 -4.82 3.14
C LEU A 49 -0.13 -5.93 3.57
N ALA A 50 -1.00 -5.66 4.54
CA ALA A 50 -2.07 -6.58 4.94
C ALA A 50 -3.03 -6.87 3.78
N ALA A 51 -3.36 -5.85 2.97
CA ALA A 51 -4.18 -6.01 1.78
C ALA A 51 -3.47 -6.82 0.69
N THR A 52 -2.17 -6.58 0.50
CA THR A 52 -1.32 -7.33 -0.42
C THR A 52 -1.25 -8.80 -0.05
N TRP A 53 -1.06 -9.09 1.25
CA TRP A 53 -1.08 -10.44 1.78
C TRP A 53 -2.45 -11.10 1.56
N MET A 54 -3.54 -10.40 1.89
CA MET A 54 -4.89 -10.92 1.71
C MET A 54 -5.19 -11.27 0.24
N GLY A 55 -4.85 -10.38 -0.69
CA GLY A 55 -5.12 -10.57 -2.12
C GLY A 55 -4.21 -11.61 -2.77
N LEU A 56 -2.91 -11.52 -2.54
CA LEU A 56 -1.91 -12.18 -3.38
C LEU A 56 -1.20 -13.37 -2.73
N ALA A 57 -1.24 -13.51 -1.39
CA ALA A 57 -0.51 -14.60 -0.72
C ALA A 57 -1.00 -16.00 -1.19
N PRO A 58 -0.11 -17.01 -1.19
CA PRO A 58 -0.40 -18.34 -1.72
C PRO A 58 -1.26 -19.22 -0.79
N SER A 59 -1.51 -18.81 0.46
CA SER A 59 -2.28 -19.58 1.44
C SER A 59 -3.80 -19.58 1.19
N GLY A 60 -4.54 -20.42 1.91
CA GLY A 60 -6.00 -20.46 1.85
C GLY A 60 -6.65 -19.11 2.22
N LEU A 61 -7.81 -18.78 1.64
CA LEU A 61 -8.48 -17.50 1.86
C LEU A 61 -8.75 -17.22 3.34
N LEU A 62 -9.23 -18.22 4.09
CA LEU A 62 -9.53 -18.07 5.53
C LEU A 62 -8.29 -17.71 6.34
N GLN A 63 -7.15 -18.36 6.09
CA GLN A 63 -5.89 -18.05 6.78
C GLN A 63 -5.40 -16.64 6.43
N ARG A 64 -5.50 -16.26 5.15
CA ARG A 64 -5.13 -14.91 4.67
C ARG A 64 -5.96 -13.83 5.35
N VAL A 65 -7.28 -14.02 5.41
CA VAL A 65 -8.21 -13.10 6.06
C VAL A 65 -7.91 -13.01 7.55
N GLY A 66 -7.71 -14.15 8.24
CA GLY A 66 -7.38 -14.16 9.67
C GLY A 66 -6.10 -13.40 9.99
N ILE A 67 -5.03 -13.64 9.23
CA ILE A 67 -3.76 -12.92 9.40
C ILE A 67 -3.94 -11.43 9.11
N ALA A 68 -4.60 -11.07 8.01
CA ALA A 68 -4.82 -9.67 7.65
C ALA A 68 -5.68 -8.93 8.68
N LEU A 69 -6.75 -9.56 9.21
CA LEU A 69 -7.58 -8.99 10.26
C LEU A 69 -6.82 -8.80 11.56
N GLY A 70 -6.04 -9.79 12.00
CA GLY A 70 -5.19 -9.65 13.18
C GLY A 70 -4.17 -8.53 13.01
N TRP A 71 -3.59 -8.40 11.83
CA TRP A 71 -2.67 -7.32 11.49
C TRP A 71 -3.36 -5.95 11.55
N ILE A 72 -4.49 -5.78 10.86
CA ILE A 72 -5.24 -4.52 10.85
C ILE A 72 -5.77 -4.17 12.24
N ALA A 73 -6.20 -5.15 13.04
CA ALA A 73 -6.67 -4.93 14.40
C ALA A 73 -5.54 -4.47 15.35
N SER A 74 -4.27 -4.75 15.03
CA SER A 74 -3.15 -4.26 15.84
C SER A 74 -2.87 -2.76 15.64
N LEU A 75 -3.16 -2.21 14.46
CA LEU A 75 -2.96 -0.79 14.13
C LEU A 75 -3.74 0.19 15.04
N PRO A 76 -5.07 0.02 15.29
CA PRO A 76 -5.81 0.90 16.18
C PRO A 76 -5.34 0.77 17.63
N VAL A 77 -4.88 -0.42 18.04
CA VAL A 77 -4.31 -0.64 19.38
C VAL A 77 -3.04 0.19 19.55
N VAL A 78 -2.13 0.15 18.57
CA VAL A 78 -0.92 0.98 18.57
C VAL A 78 -1.27 2.47 18.57
N ALA A 79 -2.23 2.89 17.75
CA ALA A 79 -2.67 4.28 17.72
C ALA A 79 -3.31 4.73 19.05
N ALA A 80 -4.12 3.90 19.69
CA ALA A 80 -4.73 4.18 20.98
C ALA A 80 -3.68 4.26 22.09
N ILE A 81 -2.72 3.32 22.13
CA ILE A 81 -1.59 3.36 23.07
C ILE A 81 -0.82 4.66 22.90
N ASN A 82 -0.54 5.08 21.66
CA ASN A 82 0.14 6.34 21.39
C ASN A 82 -0.59 7.55 22.00
N VAL A 83 -1.89 7.66 21.76
CA VAL A 83 -2.71 8.77 22.28
C VAL A 83 -2.78 8.77 23.80
N VAL A 84 -2.80 7.59 24.44
CA VAL A 84 -2.77 7.48 25.91
C VAL A 84 -1.42 7.89 26.49
N VAL A 85 -0.31 7.55 25.83
CA VAL A 85 1.05 7.78 26.36
C VAL A 85 1.54 9.21 26.12
N ASN A 86 1.47 9.70 24.88
CA ASN A 86 2.05 10.98 24.48
C ASN A 86 1.02 12.13 24.50
N GLY A 87 -0.22 11.82 24.92
CA GLY A 87 -1.36 12.68 24.62
C GLY A 87 -1.64 12.72 23.11
N GLY A 88 -2.76 13.33 22.75
CA GLY A 88 -3.13 13.39 21.34
C GLY A 88 -4.59 13.81 21.16
N PRO A 89 -5.02 13.89 19.90
CA PRO A 89 -6.42 14.19 19.62
C PRO A 89 -7.29 13.08 20.21
N GLY A 90 -8.46 13.45 20.73
CA GLY A 90 -9.33 12.56 21.51
C GLY A 90 -9.80 11.32 20.75
N GLY A 91 -10.58 10.46 21.41
CA GLY A 91 -11.00 9.16 20.86
C GLY A 91 -11.66 9.23 19.47
N SER A 92 -12.27 10.36 19.10
CA SER A 92 -12.81 10.60 17.76
C SER A 92 -11.75 10.58 16.64
N ALA A 93 -10.56 11.13 16.89
CA ALA A 93 -9.48 11.13 15.90
C ALA A 93 -8.86 9.74 15.73
N VAL A 94 -8.72 8.98 16.82
CA VAL A 94 -8.29 7.57 16.75
C VAL A 94 -9.30 6.74 15.96
N ALA A 95 -10.59 6.93 16.20
CA ALA A 95 -11.65 6.25 15.46
C ALA A 95 -11.63 6.61 13.96
N LEU A 96 -11.43 7.89 13.64
CA LEU A 96 -11.34 8.36 12.26
C LEU A 96 -10.11 7.81 11.53
N LEU A 97 -8.95 7.84 12.18
CA LEU A 97 -7.72 7.24 11.66
C LEU A 97 -7.90 5.73 11.43
N THR A 98 -8.57 5.06 12.39
CA THR A 98 -8.92 3.64 12.29
C THR A 98 -9.78 3.35 11.09
N LEU A 99 -10.85 4.12 10.93
CA LEU A 99 -11.72 4.00 9.77
C LEU A 99 -10.93 4.17 8.47
N CYS A 100 -9.99 5.12 8.41
CA CYS A 100 -9.18 5.36 7.22
C CYS A 100 -8.32 4.18 6.83
N PHE A 101 -7.47 3.66 7.72
CA PHE A 101 -6.59 2.54 7.33
C PHE A 101 -7.38 1.24 7.11
N VAL A 102 -8.50 1.02 7.82
CA VAL A 102 -9.41 -0.11 7.56
C VAL A 102 -10.03 0.03 6.17
N SER A 103 -10.48 1.22 5.78
CA SER A 103 -10.98 1.48 4.43
C SER A 103 -9.91 1.26 3.36
N VAL A 104 -8.69 1.76 3.57
CA VAL A 104 -7.55 1.51 2.67
C VAL A 104 -7.32 0.01 2.50
N TRP A 105 -7.25 -0.73 3.61
CA TRP A 105 -7.07 -2.18 3.60
C TRP A 105 -8.19 -2.88 2.84
N ALA A 106 -9.46 -2.57 3.14
CA ALA A 106 -10.61 -3.21 2.52
C ALA A 106 -10.64 -2.95 1.01
N VAL A 107 -10.47 -1.69 0.58
CA VAL A 107 -10.48 -1.30 -0.82
C VAL A 107 -9.31 -1.94 -1.58
N LEU A 108 -8.08 -1.84 -1.06
CA LEU A 108 -6.92 -2.49 -1.69
C LEU A 108 -7.09 -4.00 -1.78
N SER A 109 -7.62 -4.64 -0.72
CA SER A 109 -7.86 -6.08 -0.71
C SER A 109 -8.84 -6.46 -1.82
N LEU A 110 -9.96 -5.75 -1.95
CA LEU A 110 -10.94 -5.97 -3.01
C LEU A 110 -10.34 -5.78 -4.40
N LEU A 111 -9.57 -4.71 -4.60
CA LEU A 111 -8.89 -4.45 -5.88
C LEU A 111 -7.90 -5.55 -6.25
N LEU A 112 -7.07 -6.01 -5.30
CA LEU A 112 -6.09 -7.05 -5.53
C LEU A 112 -6.74 -8.44 -5.72
N ILE A 113 -7.83 -8.72 -5.01
CA ILE A 113 -8.63 -9.93 -5.20
C ILE A 113 -9.29 -9.90 -6.59
N ALA A 114 -9.95 -8.81 -6.96
CA ALA A 114 -10.57 -8.64 -8.27
C ALA A 114 -9.52 -8.77 -9.39
N PHE A 115 -8.37 -8.12 -9.22
CA PHE A 115 -7.25 -8.24 -10.13
C PHE A 115 -6.77 -9.69 -10.27
N LYS A 116 -6.59 -10.40 -9.16
CA LYS A 116 -6.24 -11.84 -9.16
C LYS A 116 -7.29 -12.67 -9.91
N PHE A 117 -8.57 -12.42 -9.71
CA PHE A 117 -9.64 -13.11 -10.43
C PHE A 117 -9.64 -12.82 -11.94
N VAL A 118 -9.48 -11.56 -12.34
CA VAL A 118 -9.49 -11.14 -13.76
C VAL A 118 -8.26 -11.67 -14.51
N THR A 119 -7.09 -11.56 -13.87
CA THR A 119 -5.81 -11.89 -14.50
C THR A 119 -5.42 -13.36 -14.31
N GLY A 120 -5.98 -14.05 -13.32
CA GLY A 120 -5.55 -15.39 -12.92
C GLY A 120 -4.16 -15.42 -12.27
N VAL A 121 -3.58 -14.26 -11.96
CA VAL A 121 -2.23 -14.14 -11.42
C VAL A 121 -2.24 -14.37 -9.91
N SER A 122 -1.40 -15.29 -9.45
CA SER A 122 -1.10 -15.49 -8.03
C SER A 122 0.43 -15.41 -7.82
N LEU A 123 0.86 -15.07 -6.60
CA LEU A 123 2.28 -15.15 -6.26
C LEU A 123 2.77 -16.60 -6.41
N ALA A 124 3.81 -16.78 -7.21
CA ALA A 124 4.52 -18.05 -7.36
C ALA A 124 5.79 -18.03 -6.51
N SER A 125 6.20 -19.20 -6.00
CA SER A 125 7.46 -19.40 -5.29
C SER A 125 8.43 -20.16 -6.20
N PHE A 126 9.71 -19.76 -6.24
CA PHE A 126 10.75 -20.44 -7.04
C PHE A 126 10.90 -21.95 -6.74
N GLY A 127 10.48 -22.41 -5.57
CA GLY A 127 10.58 -23.82 -5.18
C GLY A 127 9.59 -24.75 -5.90
N ASN A 128 8.50 -24.21 -6.45
CA ASN A 128 7.45 -24.99 -7.11
C ASN A 128 7.54 -24.80 -8.64
N ARG A 129 8.70 -25.19 -9.20
CA ARG A 129 9.01 -25.16 -10.66
C ARG A 129 8.25 -26.25 -11.45
N GLU A 130 7.03 -26.58 -11.09
CA GLU A 130 6.17 -27.27 -12.04
C GLU A 130 5.92 -26.31 -13.22
N LYS A 131 6.17 -26.80 -14.44
CA LYS A 131 6.06 -25.99 -15.67
C LYS A 131 4.73 -25.23 -15.63
N PRO A 132 4.73 -23.89 -15.67
CA PRO A 132 3.50 -23.12 -15.56
C PRO A 132 2.56 -23.52 -16.69
N THR A 133 1.50 -24.24 -16.34
CA THR A 133 0.40 -24.58 -17.24
C THR A 133 -0.33 -23.29 -17.58
N ALA A 134 0.03 -22.69 -18.72
CA ALA A 134 -0.67 -21.58 -19.38
C ALA A 134 -1.24 -20.50 -18.44
N SER A 135 -0.48 -20.06 -17.44
CA SER A 135 -0.92 -18.95 -16.58
C SER A 135 -0.97 -17.67 -17.41
N ARG A 136 -2.12 -16.98 -17.40
CA ARG A 136 -2.31 -15.69 -18.05
C ARG A 136 -1.31 -14.70 -17.47
N GLN A 137 -0.42 -14.18 -18.31
CA GLN A 137 0.64 -13.29 -17.87
C GLN A 137 0.16 -11.85 -17.81
N LEU A 138 0.67 -11.13 -16.82
CA LEU A 138 0.44 -9.69 -16.74
C LEU A 138 1.18 -8.98 -17.88
N LYS A 139 0.47 -8.28 -18.75
CA LYS A 139 1.12 -7.45 -19.77
C LYS A 139 1.48 -6.11 -19.13
N MET A 140 2.61 -5.53 -19.53
CA MET A 140 3.02 -4.18 -19.08
C MET A 140 1.93 -3.13 -19.35
N ARG A 141 1.17 -3.32 -20.45
CA ARG A 141 -0.02 -2.54 -20.79
C ARG A 141 -1.06 -2.53 -19.66
N ASP A 142 -1.27 -3.65 -18.98
CA ASP A 142 -2.30 -3.76 -17.95
C ASP A 142 -1.90 -2.96 -16.69
N LEU A 143 -0.60 -2.89 -16.39
CA LEU A 143 -0.08 -2.00 -15.33
C LEU A 143 -0.28 -0.52 -15.68
N PHE A 144 0.04 -0.12 -16.90
CA PHE A 144 -0.17 1.27 -17.35
C PHE A 144 -1.65 1.67 -17.34
N VAL A 145 -2.55 0.78 -17.74
CA VAL A 145 -4.00 1.00 -17.67
C VAL A 145 -4.41 1.19 -16.21
N LEU A 146 -3.91 0.36 -15.30
CA LEU A 146 -4.23 0.48 -13.88
C LEU A 146 -3.70 1.78 -13.26
N MET A 147 -2.46 2.18 -13.58
CA MET A 147 -1.89 3.49 -13.20
C MET A 147 -2.75 4.65 -13.72
N THR A 148 -3.21 4.56 -14.97
CA THR A 148 -4.03 5.59 -15.60
C THR A 148 -5.40 5.70 -14.94
N ILE A 149 -6.06 4.56 -14.69
CA ILE A 149 -7.34 4.52 -13.96
C ILE A 149 -7.14 5.11 -12.56
N ALA A 150 -6.06 4.75 -11.87
CA ALA A 150 -5.78 5.28 -10.56
C ALA A 150 -5.61 6.81 -10.59
N ALA A 151 -4.80 7.33 -11.51
CA ALA A 151 -4.60 8.77 -11.68
C ALA A 151 -5.90 9.52 -12.00
N LEU A 152 -6.76 8.96 -12.87
CA LEU A 152 -8.07 9.54 -13.20
C LEU A 152 -9.00 9.57 -12.00
N LEU A 153 -9.02 8.51 -11.18
CA LEU A 153 -9.82 8.46 -9.96
C LEU A 153 -9.33 9.48 -8.91
N VAL A 154 -8.01 9.62 -8.71
CA VAL A 154 -7.45 10.65 -7.81
C VAL A 154 -7.85 12.04 -8.30
N GLY A 155 -7.61 12.32 -9.58
CA GLY A 155 -7.89 13.63 -10.18
C GLY A 155 -9.38 13.98 -10.15
N GLY A 156 -10.23 13.02 -10.48
CA GLY A 156 -11.69 13.16 -10.44
C GLY A 156 -12.22 13.37 -9.03
N ALA A 157 -11.77 12.57 -8.06
CA ALA A 157 -12.15 12.72 -6.65
C ALA A 157 -11.73 14.10 -6.11
N LYS A 158 -10.50 14.55 -6.42
CA LYS A 158 -10.01 15.90 -6.06
C LYS A 158 -10.92 16.99 -6.61
N LEU A 159 -11.20 16.96 -7.91
CA LEU A 159 -12.05 17.96 -8.57
C LEU A 159 -13.46 17.97 -7.97
N LEU A 160 -14.04 16.80 -7.71
CA LEU A 160 -15.36 16.67 -7.12
C LEU A 160 -15.39 17.26 -5.70
N ILE A 161 -14.43 16.89 -4.86
CA ILE A 161 -14.32 17.38 -3.49
C ILE A 161 -14.14 18.92 -3.47
N GLN A 162 -13.31 19.46 -4.36
CA GLN A 162 -13.11 20.90 -4.49
C GLN A 162 -14.39 21.62 -4.93
N ARG A 163 -15.14 21.06 -5.88
CA ARG A 163 -16.39 21.64 -6.38
C ARG A 163 -17.53 21.59 -5.35
N LEU A 164 -17.57 20.54 -4.55
CA LEU A 164 -18.60 20.36 -3.52
C LEU A 164 -18.27 21.07 -2.21
N GLY A 165 -17.10 21.71 -2.09
CA GLY A 165 -16.69 22.40 -0.86
C GLY A 165 -16.54 21.46 0.34
N LEU A 166 -16.32 20.17 0.10
CA LEU A 166 -16.30 19.14 1.15
C LEU A 166 -15.01 19.18 2.00
N MET A 167 -13.99 19.93 1.58
CA MET A 167 -12.70 20.09 2.28
C MET A 167 -12.74 20.93 3.56
N THR A 168 -13.94 21.25 4.07
CA THR A 168 -14.10 22.07 5.28
C THR A 168 -13.97 21.25 6.58
N SER A 169 -13.92 19.92 6.49
CA SER A 169 -13.86 19.04 7.67
C SER A 169 -12.59 18.19 7.68
N GLU A 170 -12.01 17.95 8.87
CA GLU A 170 -10.87 17.03 9.05
C GLU A 170 -11.15 15.66 8.41
N ALA A 171 -12.38 15.14 8.56
CA ALA A 171 -12.83 13.89 7.98
C ALA A 171 -12.64 13.81 6.46
N SER A 172 -12.86 14.92 5.74
CA SER A 172 -12.67 14.96 4.30
C SER A 172 -11.21 14.87 3.87
N ILE A 173 -10.30 15.47 4.64
CA ILE A 173 -8.84 15.40 4.41
C ILE A 173 -8.37 13.96 4.61
N PHE A 174 -8.83 13.32 5.68
CA PHE A 174 -8.54 11.91 5.96
C PHE A 174 -9.10 10.96 4.89
N ALA A 175 -10.33 11.17 4.43
CA ALA A 175 -10.91 10.39 3.34
C ALA A 175 -10.13 10.56 2.02
N PHE A 176 -9.70 11.79 1.73
CA PHE A 176 -8.85 12.08 0.58
C PHE A 176 -7.49 11.37 0.67
N LEU A 177 -6.82 11.45 1.82
CA LEU A 177 -5.57 10.74 2.10
C LEU A 177 -5.70 9.22 1.94
N ALA A 178 -6.79 8.64 2.45
CA ALA A 178 -7.07 7.22 2.31
C ALA A 178 -7.21 6.85 0.82
N ALA A 179 -8.00 7.62 0.05
CA ALA A 179 -8.17 7.38 -1.38
C ALA A 179 -6.83 7.51 -2.15
N ALA A 180 -6.07 8.57 -1.88
CA ALA A 180 -4.76 8.80 -2.47
C ALA A 180 -3.80 7.63 -2.19
N THR A 181 -3.75 7.17 -0.94
CA THR A 181 -2.94 6.03 -0.51
C THR A 181 -3.25 4.76 -1.32
N VAL A 182 -4.52 4.41 -1.50
CA VAL A 182 -4.94 3.26 -2.32
C VAL A 182 -4.38 3.41 -3.74
N LEU A 183 -4.53 4.59 -4.32
CA LEU A 183 -4.21 4.87 -5.71
C LEU A 183 -2.69 4.94 -5.96
N PHE A 184 -1.91 5.34 -4.95
CA PHE A 184 -0.45 5.36 -4.97
C PHE A 184 0.16 3.97 -4.78
N LEU A 185 -0.39 3.20 -3.84
CA LEU A 185 0.20 1.93 -3.45
C LEU A 185 -0.17 0.79 -4.41
N THR A 186 -1.35 0.80 -5.02
CA THR A 186 -1.72 -0.25 -5.99
C THR A 186 -0.69 -0.41 -7.12
N PRO A 187 -0.29 0.65 -7.86
CA PRO A 187 0.70 0.51 -8.91
C PRO A 187 2.09 0.17 -8.37
N LEU A 188 2.47 0.70 -7.21
CA LEU A 188 3.73 0.38 -6.56
C LEU A 188 3.81 -1.11 -6.20
N ILE A 189 2.77 -1.66 -5.59
CA ILE A 189 2.68 -3.08 -5.22
C ILE A 189 2.83 -3.96 -6.47
N LEU A 190 2.09 -3.65 -7.52
CA LEU A 190 2.15 -4.42 -8.76
C LEU A 190 3.52 -4.29 -9.43
N SER A 191 4.13 -3.09 -9.40
CA SER A 191 5.42 -2.83 -10.04
C SER A 191 6.57 -3.65 -9.45
N VAL A 192 6.65 -3.78 -8.12
CA VAL A 192 7.73 -4.52 -7.45
C VAL A 192 7.64 -6.02 -7.75
N LEU A 193 6.42 -6.51 -7.96
CA LEU A 193 6.18 -7.93 -8.20
C LEU A 193 6.42 -8.35 -9.66
N LEU A 194 6.60 -7.41 -10.60
CA LEU A 194 6.91 -7.71 -12.00
C LEU A 194 8.34 -8.22 -12.19
N GLU A 195 8.51 -9.35 -12.88
CA GLU A 195 9.83 -9.96 -13.07
C GLU A 195 10.79 -9.10 -13.91
N ARG A 196 10.39 -8.74 -15.14
CA ARG A 196 11.30 -8.18 -16.17
C ARG A 196 11.46 -6.65 -16.13
N TYR A 197 10.43 -5.93 -15.72
CA TYR A 197 10.40 -4.46 -15.78
C TYR A 197 10.32 -3.80 -14.40
N TYR A 198 10.77 -4.51 -13.36
CA TYR A 198 10.60 -4.07 -11.96
C TYR A 198 11.21 -2.68 -11.73
N LEU A 199 12.46 -2.43 -12.13
CA LEU A 199 13.13 -1.14 -11.90
C LEU A 199 12.34 0.00 -12.54
N PHE A 200 12.02 -0.15 -13.82
CA PHE A 200 11.31 0.88 -14.57
C PHE A 200 9.91 1.15 -13.99
N ALA A 201 9.17 0.08 -13.66
CA ALA A 201 7.82 0.20 -13.11
C ALA A 201 7.84 0.81 -11.69
N VAL A 202 8.85 0.50 -10.87
CA VAL A 202 9.07 1.10 -9.55
C VAL A 202 9.40 2.58 -9.71
N PHE A 203 10.36 2.94 -10.57
CA PHE A 203 10.72 4.35 -10.83
C PHE A 203 9.52 5.15 -11.32
N LEU A 204 8.72 4.59 -12.23
CA LEU A 204 7.52 5.24 -12.73
C LEU A 204 6.47 5.43 -11.61
N SER A 205 6.26 4.41 -10.77
CA SER A 205 5.37 4.52 -9.62
C SER A 205 5.84 5.59 -8.65
N LEU A 206 7.14 5.65 -8.37
CA LEU A 206 7.74 6.66 -7.49
C LEU A 206 7.60 8.06 -8.08
N ALA A 207 7.87 8.25 -9.36
CA ALA A 207 7.68 9.53 -10.03
C ALA A 207 6.21 9.99 -9.95
N MET A 208 5.26 9.07 -10.13
CA MET A 208 3.83 9.35 -9.97
C MET A 208 3.48 9.72 -8.53
N ILE A 209 3.98 9.00 -7.52
CA ILE A 209 3.77 9.32 -6.10
C ILE A 209 4.31 10.71 -5.75
N VAL A 210 5.54 11.03 -6.19
CA VAL A 210 6.16 12.34 -5.97
C VAL A 210 5.31 13.43 -6.62
N THR A 211 4.94 13.25 -7.89
CA THR A 211 4.11 14.21 -8.63
C THR A 211 2.77 14.45 -7.94
N LEU A 212 2.12 13.38 -7.48
CA LEU A 212 0.84 13.47 -6.80
C LEU A 212 0.99 14.08 -5.40
N THR A 213 2.06 13.80 -4.67
CA THR A 213 2.35 14.45 -3.37
C THR A 213 2.56 15.96 -3.54
N PHE A 214 3.32 16.39 -4.56
CA PHE A 214 3.45 17.81 -4.91
C PHE A 214 2.12 18.41 -5.39
N TRP A 215 1.26 17.61 -6.01
CA TRP A 215 -0.06 18.06 -6.41
C TRP A 215 -1.02 18.20 -5.21
N GLU A 216 -0.89 17.35 -4.20
CA GLU A 216 -1.63 17.41 -2.94
C GLU A 216 -1.19 18.60 -2.09
N SER A 217 0.11 18.91 -2.08
CA SER A 217 0.64 20.05 -1.33
C SER A 217 0.03 21.38 -1.76
N SER A 218 -0.20 21.56 -3.07
CA SER A 218 -0.88 22.76 -3.58
C SER A 218 -2.32 22.91 -3.06
N LEU A 219 -2.98 21.79 -2.76
CA LEU A 219 -4.34 21.76 -2.23
C LEU A 219 -4.33 22.13 -0.73
N LEU A 220 -3.33 21.64 0.00
CA LEU A 220 -3.14 21.91 1.42
C LEU A 220 -2.67 23.35 1.69
N ALA A 221 -1.92 23.95 0.78
CA ALA A 221 -1.55 25.37 0.86
C ALA A 221 -2.77 26.30 0.90
N ALA A 222 -3.93 25.86 0.43
CA ALA A 222 -5.19 26.60 0.58
C ALA A 222 -5.72 26.64 2.03
N PHE A 223 -5.15 25.81 2.92
CA PHE A 223 -5.55 25.63 4.33
C PHE A 223 -4.42 25.95 5.33
N ASP A 224 -3.32 26.54 4.86
CA ASP A 224 -2.06 26.74 5.62
C ASP A 224 -2.19 27.68 6.83
N SER A 225 -3.36 28.31 7.01
CA SER A 225 -3.70 29.17 8.15
C SER A 225 -4.31 28.44 9.35
N GLY A 226 -4.61 27.13 9.24
CA GLY A 226 -5.19 26.33 10.32
C GLY A 226 -4.17 25.51 11.14
N PRO A 227 -4.57 24.96 12.31
CA PRO A 227 -3.73 24.06 13.13
C PRO A 227 -3.53 22.65 12.52
N GLY A 228 -3.75 22.50 11.21
CA GLY A 228 -3.70 21.21 10.51
C GLY A 228 -2.29 20.75 10.15
N PRO A 229 -2.17 19.51 9.64
CA PRO A 229 -0.89 18.96 9.17
C PRO A 229 -0.30 19.81 8.05
N LYS A 230 1.01 20.07 8.13
CA LYS A 230 1.75 20.90 7.19
C LYS A 230 2.29 20.07 6.04
N LEU A 231 2.74 20.75 4.98
CA LEU A 231 3.39 20.11 3.83
C LEU A 231 4.41 19.03 4.19
N TRP A 232 5.30 19.34 5.13
CA TRP A 232 6.36 18.42 5.56
C TRP A 232 5.85 17.16 6.23
N ASP A 233 4.70 17.23 6.92
CA ASP A 233 4.05 16.05 7.48
C ASP A 233 3.63 15.12 6.34
N PHE A 234 2.95 15.63 5.30
CA PHE A 234 2.50 14.82 4.16
C PHE A 234 3.66 14.21 3.37
N VAL A 235 4.69 15.00 3.08
CA VAL A 235 5.90 14.51 2.40
C VAL A 235 6.53 13.37 3.21
N SER A 236 6.64 13.54 4.52
CA SER A 236 7.20 12.51 5.41
C SER A 236 6.32 11.26 5.44
N ILE A 237 5.00 11.40 5.59
CA ILE A 237 4.03 10.28 5.56
C ILE A 237 4.19 9.47 4.28
N ASN A 238 4.12 10.12 3.12
CA ASN A 238 4.19 9.43 1.82
C ASN A 238 5.57 8.80 1.59
N THR A 239 6.65 9.46 2.02
CA THR A 239 8.01 8.92 1.91
C THR A 239 8.17 7.65 2.73
N PHE A 240 7.77 7.66 4.00
CA PHE A 240 7.90 6.50 4.88
C PHE A 240 6.96 5.35 4.49
N ASN A 241 5.72 5.67 4.10
CA ASN A 241 4.77 4.69 3.59
C ASN A 241 5.34 3.96 2.35
N THR A 242 5.80 4.73 1.37
CA THR A 242 6.38 4.22 0.13
C THR A 242 7.65 3.40 0.40
N GLY A 243 8.55 3.92 1.24
CA GLY A 243 9.78 3.25 1.62
C GLY A 243 9.54 1.91 2.31
N LEU A 244 8.59 1.86 3.25
CA LEU A 244 8.23 0.64 3.96
C LEU A 244 7.66 -0.43 3.01
N VAL A 245 6.73 -0.05 2.13
CA VAL A 245 6.16 -0.96 1.14
C VAL A 245 7.25 -1.48 0.20
N LEU A 246 8.15 -0.61 -0.27
CA LEU A 246 9.28 -1.02 -1.12
C LEU A 246 10.21 -2.01 -0.42
N VAL A 247 10.59 -1.74 0.84
CA VAL A 247 11.48 -2.62 1.61
C VAL A 247 10.84 -3.99 1.76
N VAL A 248 9.60 -4.07 2.22
CA VAL A 248 8.92 -5.35 2.46
C VAL A 248 8.72 -6.11 1.15
N LEU A 249 8.25 -5.46 0.08
CA LEU A 249 8.06 -6.15 -1.20
C LEU A 249 9.39 -6.57 -1.84
N SER A 250 10.47 -5.81 -1.65
CA SER A 250 11.81 -6.21 -2.07
C SER A 250 12.31 -7.43 -1.31
N LEU A 251 12.03 -7.52 0.00
CA LEU A 251 12.34 -8.72 0.81
C LEU A 251 11.51 -9.93 0.36
N VAL A 252 10.21 -9.73 0.08
CA VAL A 252 9.34 -10.78 -0.47
C VAL A 252 9.89 -11.28 -1.82
N ARG A 253 10.36 -10.36 -2.67
CA ARG A 253 11.00 -10.71 -3.93
C ARG A 253 12.32 -11.44 -3.74
N ALA A 254 13.17 -10.98 -2.83
CA ALA A 254 14.45 -11.64 -2.49
C ALA A 254 14.24 -13.03 -1.89
N ALA A 255 13.14 -13.25 -1.16
CA ALA A 255 12.68 -14.55 -0.68
C ALA A 255 12.12 -15.45 -1.79
N GLY A 256 12.07 -14.93 -3.03
CA GLY A 256 11.77 -15.72 -4.20
C GLY A 256 10.32 -15.71 -4.66
N TYR A 257 9.54 -14.72 -4.22
CA TYR A 257 8.15 -14.55 -4.65
C TYR A 257 8.06 -13.49 -5.75
N TYR A 258 7.35 -13.82 -6.84
CA TYR A 258 7.17 -12.90 -7.96
C TYR A 258 5.85 -13.16 -8.70
N ILE A 259 5.44 -12.19 -9.53
CA ILE A 259 4.38 -12.34 -10.52
C ILE A 259 5.04 -12.70 -11.85
N PRO A 260 4.77 -13.90 -12.41
CA PRO A 260 5.37 -14.32 -13.68
C PRO A 260 4.87 -13.47 -14.86
N VAL A 261 5.79 -13.10 -15.75
CA VAL A 261 5.52 -12.29 -16.96
C VAL A 261 6.16 -12.94 -18.19
N GLY A 262 5.39 -13.29 -19.23
CA GLY A 262 5.98 -13.45 -20.57
C GLY A 262 5.34 -14.49 -21.50
N ARG A 263 5.02 -14.10 -22.74
CA ARG A 263 4.26 -14.83 -23.80
C ARG A 263 3.90 -16.29 -23.53
N SER A 264 2.60 -16.61 -23.56
CA SER A 264 2.11 -17.98 -23.79
C SER A 264 2.71 -18.51 -25.10
N GLN A 265 3.86 -19.16 -25.02
CA GLN A 265 4.25 -20.13 -26.03
C GLN A 265 3.35 -21.32 -25.79
N THR A 266 2.16 -21.29 -26.39
CA THR A 266 1.61 -22.54 -26.90
C THR A 266 2.71 -23.08 -27.80
N ALA A 267 3.47 -24.05 -27.31
CA ALA A 267 4.30 -24.85 -28.18
C ALA A 267 3.38 -25.25 -29.34
N PRO A 268 3.76 -25.00 -30.61
CA PRO A 268 3.00 -25.57 -31.71
C PRO A 268 2.85 -27.04 -31.35
N ALA A 269 1.61 -27.52 -31.31
CA ALA A 269 1.37 -28.94 -31.13
C ALA A 269 2.32 -29.63 -32.10
N GLU A 270 3.27 -30.38 -31.56
CA GLU A 270 4.10 -31.25 -32.37
C GLU A 270 3.08 -32.22 -32.95
N ILE A 271 2.62 -31.89 -34.15
CA ILE A 271 1.79 -32.76 -34.95
C ILE A 271 2.74 -33.90 -35.25
N ASP A 272 2.60 -34.97 -34.47
CA ASP A 272 3.31 -36.22 -34.65
C ASP A 272 2.90 -36.73 -36.04
N ALA A 273 3.69 -36.33 -37.05
CA ALA A 273 3.52 -36.74 -38.42
C ALA A 273 4.12 -38.15 -38.55
N THR A 274 3.45 -39.12 -37.95
CA THR A 274 3.63 -40.53 -38.28
C THR A 274 2.42 -40.98 -39.10
N ASP A 275 2.51 -40.69 -40.39
CA ASP A 275 1.94 -41.53 -41.46
C ASP A 275 2.98 -42.58 -41.86
#